data_AF-A0A958GXC5-F1
#
_entry.id   AF-A0A958GXC5-F1
#
_cell.length_a   1.000
_cell.length_b   1.000
_cell.length_c   1.000
_cell.angle_alpha   90.00
_cell.angle_beta   90.00
_cell.angle_gamma   90.00
#
_symmetry.space_group_name_H-M   'P 1'
#
loop_
_entity.id
_entity.type
_entity.pdbx_description
1 polymer ?
#
loop_
_entity_poly.entity_id
_entity_poly.type
_entity_poly.pdbx_seq_one_letter_code
_entity_poly.pdbx_strand_id
1 'polypeptide(L)'
;KEARERIFGKEVADKLFAALDKGFEIAFKIETIRSDPSLTDEQKRAALEEFKASLDPETREEFFPRNPHLEYREKLEAIAENPDLNPDERAAQTRALREDVFGAEAADRLEALDVERAERKERMDTYWQRAGEVEFDESLSDAERAARLEELQKELLTEEDVRRMAAREAAERLDKLTPADIAEQVRAEREGEIELDWSTPEQQGANIGVEEPGEAGSE
;
A
#
# COMPACT_ATOMS: atom_id res chain seq x y z
N LYS A 1 24.28 3.48 -27.63
CA LYS A 1 24.49 2.49 -28.71
C LYS A 1 25.84 2.66 -29.41
N GLU A 2 26.11 3.78 -30.10
CA GLU A 2 27.35 4.02 -30.87
C GLU A 2 28.65 3.79 -30.08
N ALA A 3 28.74 4.27 -28.84
CA ALA A 3 29.91 4.04 -28.00
C ALA A 3 30.15 2.55 -27.70
N ARG A 4 29.08 1.75 -27.54
CA ARG A 4 29.15 0.30 -27.28
C ARG A 4 29.57 -0.46 -28.54
N GLU A 5 29.01 -0.11 -29.69
CA GLU A 5 29.40 -0.69 -30.98
C GLU A 5 30.87 -0.40 -31.33
N ARG A 6 31.37 0.80 -30.99
CA ARG A 6 32.79 1.16 -31.16
C ARG A 6 33.73 0.35 -30.26
N ILE A 7 33.31 0.02 -29.04
CA ILE A 7 34.15 -0.68 -28.04
C ILE A 7 34.14 -2.19 -28.26
N PHE A 8 32.96 -2.78 -28.45
CA PHE A 8 32.79 -4.23 -28.50
C PHE A 8 32.72 -4.77 -29.94
N GLY A 9 32.57 -3.90 -30.93
CA GLY A 9 32.12 -4.29 -32.26
C GLY A 9 30.61 -4.53 -32.29
N LYS A 10 29.99 -4.32 -33.46
CA LYS A 10 28.53 -4.40 -33.62
C LYS A 10 27.96 -5.74 -33.17
N GLU A 11 28.54 -6.85 -33.61
CA GLU A 11 28.00 -8.19 -33.33
C GLU A 11 27.99 -8.53 -31.83
N VAL A 12 29.05 -8.18 -31.10
CA VAL A 12 29.15 -8.44 -29.66
C VAL A 12 28.26 -7.46 -28.89
N ALA A 13 28.21 -6.19 -29.30
CA ALA A 13 27.31 -5.21 -28.70
C ALA A 13 25.84 -5.63 -28.84
N ASP A 14 25.42 -6.11 -30.01
CA ASP A 14 24.06 -6.59 -30.24
C ASP A 14 23.75 -7.80 -29.34
N LYS A 15 24.65 -8.79 -29.24
CA LYS A 15 24.45 -9.96 -28.38
C LYS A 15 24.36 -9.61 -26.88
N LEU A 16 25.12 -8.63 -26.42
CA LEU A 16 25.16 -8.25 -25.01
C LEU A 16 24.04 -7.29 -24.60
N PHE A 17 23.61 -6.41 -25.50
CA PHE A 17 22.76 -5.28 -25.14
C PHE A 17 21.43 -5.20 -25.89
N ALA A 18 21.12 -6.08 -26.85
CA ALA A 18 19.86 -6.01 -27.61
C ALA A 18 18.62 -6.01 -26.71
N ALA A 19 18.55 -6.88 -25.70
CA ALA A 19 17.42 -6.91 -24.76
C ALA A 19 17.30 -5.60 -23.95
N LEU A 20 18.44 -5.05 -23.51
CA LEU A 20 18.48 -3.79 -22.77
C LEU A 20 18.04 -2.60 -23.64
N ASP A 21 18.54 -2.52 -24.88
CA ASP A 21 18.16 -1.46 -25.83
C ASP A 21 16.67 -1.55 -26.17
N LYS A 22 16.16 -2.76 -26.41
CA LYS A 22 14.71 -3.00 -26.63
C LYS A 22 13.87 -2.55 -25.44
N GLY A 23 14.30 -2.87 -24.22
CA GLY A 23 13.61 -2.43 -23.00
C GLY A 23 13.60 -0.91 -22.83
N PHE A 24 14.71 -0.23 -23.13
CA PHE A 24 14.75 1.23 -23.11
C PHE A 24 13.85 1.86 -24.18
N GLU A 25 13.84 1.32 -25.40
CA GLU A 25 12.96 1.80 -26.47
C GLU A 25 11.48 1.71 -26.07
N ILE A 26 11.08 0.58 -25.47
CA ILE A 26 9.71 0.38 -24.97
C ILE A 26 9.40 1.35 -23.83
N ALA A 27 10.26 1.45 -22.82
CA ALA A 27 10.07 2.35 -21.69
C ALA A 27 9.96 3.82 -22.14
N PHE A 28 10.81 4.24 -23.09
CA PHE A 28 10.78 5.58 -23.64
C PHE A 28 9.49 5.85 -24.43
N LYS A 29 9.00 4.87 -25.19
CA LYS A 29 7.74 5.00 -25.93
C LYS A 29 6.55 5.14 -24.99
N ILE A 30 6.50 4.35 -23.92
CA ILE A 30 5.48 4.47 -22.87
C ILE A 30 5.50 5.88 -22.26
N GLU A 31 6.70 6.36 -21.88
CA GLU A 31 6.85 7.66 -21.24
C GLU A 31 6.48 8.81 -22.19
N THR A 32 6.85 8.70 -23.47
CA THR A 32 6.45 9.68 -24.49
C THR A 32 4.92 9.78 -24.59
N ILE A 33 4.20 8.66 -24.57
CA ILE A 33 2.73 8.69 -24.61
C ILE A 33 2.14 9.30 -23.33
N ARG A 34 2.68 8.93 -22.16
CA ARG A 34 2.19 9.42 -20.86
C ARG A 34 2.42 10.91 -20.67
N SER A 35 3.58 11.40 -21.07
CA SER A 35 3.99 12.79 -20.92
C SER A 35 3.47 13.72 -22.01
N ASP A 36 2.86 13.20 -23.08
CA ASP A 36 2.32 14.02 -24.18
C ASP A 36 1.21 14.95 -23.68
N PRO A 37 1.42 16.29 -23.68
CA PRO A 37 0.42 17.23 -23.20
C PRO A 37 -0.72 17.46 -24.22
N SER A 38 -0.57 16.99 -25.46
CA SER A 38 -1.59 17.13 -26.50
C SER A 38 -2.67 16.04 -26.46
N LEU A 39 -2.45 14.98 -25.69
CA LEU A 39 -3.37 13.85 -25.56
C LEU A 39 -4.21 13.97 -24.26
N THR A 40 -5.50 13.68 -24.36
CA THR A 40 -6.36 13.44 -23.19
C THR A 40 -6.05 12.09 -22.54
N ASP A 41 -6.58 11.85 -21.34
CA ASP A 41 -6.37 10.58 -20.62
C ASP A 41 -6.91 9.37 -21.41
N GLU A 42 -8.10 9.48 -22.03
CA GLU A 42 -8.63 8.47 -22.94
C GLU A 42 -7.73 8.24 -24.16
N GLN A 43 -7.20 9.30 -24.76
CA GLN A 43 -6.32 9.19 -25.92
C GLN A 43 -4.97 8.53 -25.54
N LYS A 44 -4.43 8.85 -24.36
CA LYS A 44 -3.24 8.20 -23.82
C LYS A 44 -3.47 6.71 -23.57
N ARG A 45 -4.62 6.33 -22.98
CA ARG A 45 -4.99 4.92 -22.82
C ARG A 45 -5.05 4.21 -24.18
N ALA A 46 -5.76 4.76 -25.15
CA ALA A 46 -5.88 4.17 -26.48
C ALA A 46 -4.52 4.01 -27.17
N ALA A 47 -3.66 5.03 -27.11
CA ALA A 47 -2.31 4.98 -27.69
C ALA A 47 -1.40 3.95 -27.01
N LEU A 48 -1.52 3.78 -25.69
CA LEU A 48 -0.80 2.73 -24.96
C LEU A 48 -1.28 1.33 -25.36
N GLU A 49 -2.58 1.12 -25.53
CA GLU A 49 -3.12 -0.17 -25.97
C GLU A 49 -2.71 -0.49 -27.41
N GLU A 50 -2.76 0.48 -28.32
CA GLU A 50 -2.26 0.30 -29.69
C GLU A 50 -0.77 -0.05 -29.71
N PHE A 51 0.04 0.64 -28.90
CA PHE A 51 1.46 0.34 -28.76
C PHE A 51 1.69 -1.09 -28.27
N LYS A 52 1.01 -1.52 -27.19
CA LYS A 52 1.09 -2.91 -26.70
C LYS A 52 0.69 -3.92 -27.76
N ALA A 53 -0.37 -3.64 -28.52
CA ALA A 53 -0.86 -4.50 -29.59
C ALA A 53 0.12 -4.60 -30.77
N SER A 54 0.94 -3.58 -31.00
CA SER A 54 1.97 -3.57 -32.04
C SER A 54 3.21 -4.43 -31.74
N LEU A 55 3.45 -4.77 -30.47
CA LEU A 55 4.59 -5.59 -30.06
C LEU A 55 4.38 -7.06 -30.43
N ASP A 56 5.46 -7.77 -30.75
CA ASP A 56 5.42 -9.22 -30.91
C ASP A 56 5.04 -9.92 -29.58
N PRO A 57 4.49 -11.15 -29.62
CA PRO A 57 3.98 -11.81 -28.42
C PRO A 57 5.01 -11.99 -27.31
N GLU A 58 6.24 -12.37 -27.65
CA GLU A 58 7.32 -12.61 -26.68
C GLU A 58 7.69 -11.31 -25.93
N THR A 59 7.84 -10.22 -26.68
CA THR A 59 8.12 -8.90 -26.12
C THR A 59 6.97 -8.35 -25.30
N ARG A 60 5.74 -8.58 -25.76
CA ARG A 60 4.56 -8.14 -25.03
C ARG A 60 4.49 -8.85 -23.68
N GLU A 61 4.75 -10.15 -23.65
CA GLU A 61 4.74 -10.92 -22.40
C GLU A 61 5.88 -10.50 -21.45
N GLU A 62 7.07 -10.22 -21.98
CA GLU A 62 8.22 -9.77 -21.20
C GLU A 62 8.01 -8.38 -20.55
N PHE A 63 7.50 -7.41 -21.31
CA PHE A 63 7.41 -6.00 -20.88
C PHE A 63 6.03 -5.58 -20.36
N PHE A 64 4.99 -6.34 -20.69
CA PHE A 64 3.63 -6.14 -20.19
C PHE A 64 3.09 -7.48 -19.64
N PRO A 65 3.77 -8.04 -18.62
CA PRO A 65 3.32 -9.30 -18.04
C PRO A 65 1.89 -9.12 -17.54
N ARG A 66 1.02 -10.05 -17.92
CA ARG A 66 -0.33 -10.12 -17.38
C ARG A 66 -0.22 -10.25 -15.87
N ASN A 67 -0.85 -9.32 -15.16
CA ASN A 67 -0.95 -9.41 -13.71
C ASN A 67 -2.24 -10.19 -13.40
N PRO A 68 -2.16 -11.48 -13.02
CA PRO A 68 -3.36 -12.32 -12.83
C PRO A 68 -4.30 -11.77 -11.76
N HIS A 69 -3.77 -11.05 -10.77
CA HIS A 69 -4.60 -10.38 -9.77
C HIS A 69 -5.36 -9.18 -10.37
N LEU A 70 -4.74 -8.42 -11.26
CA LEU A 70 -5.41 -7.32 -11.94
C LEU A 70 -6.52 -7.85 -12.87
N GLU A 71 -6.22 -8.90 -13.65
CA GLU A 71 -7.21 -9.53 -14.53
C GLU A 71 -8.40 -10.10 -13.75
N TYR A 72 -8.14 -10.76 -12.61
CA TYR A 72 -9.20 -11.23 -11.72
C TYR A 72 -10.08 -10.07 -11.23
N ARG A 73 -9.47 -8.95 -10.82
CA ARG A 73 -10.22 -7.76 -10.37
C ARG A 73 -11.07 -7.15 -11.48
N GLU A 74 -10.52 -7.00 -12.69
CA GLU A 74 -11.25 -6.46 -13.83
C GLU A 74 -12.45 -7.34 -14.19
N LYS A 75 -12.27 -8.67 -14.21
CA LYS A 75 -13.39 -9.60 -14.43
C LYS A 75 -14.44 -9.53 -13.32
N LEU A 76 -14.02 -9.42 -12.06
CA LEU A 76 -14.93 -9.31 -10.94
C LEU A 76 -15.74 -8.00 -10.99
N GLU A 77 -15.12 -6.88 -11.37
CA GLU A 77 -15.78 -5.58 -11.59
C GLU A 77 -16.75 -5.64 -12.76
N ALA A 78 -16.36 -6.24 -13.89
CA ALA A 78 -17.26 -6.47 -15.02
C ALA A 78 -18.49 -7.31 -14.64
N ILE A 79 -18.31 -8.36 -13.82
CA ILE A 79 -19.43 -9.12 -13.27
C ILE A 79 -20.28 -8.25 -12.35
N ALA A 80 -19.68 -7.39 -11.52
CA ALA A 80 -20.39 -6.54 -10.55
C ALA A 80 -21.17 -5.39 -11.19
N GLU A 81 -20.72 -4.87 -12.32
CA GLU A 81 -21.35 -3.73 -13.01
C GLU A 81 -22.32 -4.16 -14.11
N ASN A 82 -22.33 -5.45 -14.50
CA ASN A 82 -23.19 -5.94 -15.56
C ASN A 82 -24.68 -5.73 -15.21
N PRO A 83 -25.43 -4.89 -15.94
CA PRO A 83 -26.83 -4.60 -15.64
C PRO A 83 -27.78 -5.74 -15.99
N ASP A 84 -27.35 -6.67 -16.85
CA ASP A 84 -28.17 -7.79 -17.32
C ASP A 84 -28.23 -8.95 -16.32
N LEU A 85 -27.36 -8.95 -15.30
CA LEU A 85 -27.31 -9.99 -14.28
C LEU A 85 -28.18 -9.65 -13.07
N ASN A 86 -29.11 -10.53 -12.74
CA ASN A 86 -29.78 -10.48 -11.44
C ASN A 86 -28.80 -10.88 -10.31
N PRO A 87 -29.16 -10.68 -9.02
CA PRO A 87 -28.27 -10.99 -7.90
C PRO A 87 -27.77 -12.44 -7.84
N ASP A 88 -28.64 -13.41 -8.15
CA ASP A 88 -28.28 -14.83 -8.10
C ASP A 88 -27.34 -15.22 -9.25
N GLU A 89 -27.58 -14.71 -10.46
CA GLU A 89 -26.71 -14.89 -11.62
C GLU A 89 -25.34 -14.26 -11.39
N ARG A 90 -25.32 -13.08 -10.76
CA ARG A 90 -24.08 -12.39 -10.41
C ARG A 90 -23.28 -13.19 -9.40
N ALA A 91 -23.93 -13.69 -8.34
CA ALA A 91 -23.29 -14.55 -7.35
C ALA A 91 -22.71 -15.83 -7.98
N ALA A 92 -23.49 -16.48 -8.86
CA ALA A 92 -23.04 -17.68 -9.57
C ALA A 92 -21.82 -17.41 -10.47
N GLN A 93 -21.79 -16.30 -11.21
CA GLN A 93 -20.65 -15.92 -12.04
C GLN A 93 -19.42 -15.55 -11.21
N THR A 94 -19.61 -14.82 -10.10
CA THR A 94 -18.53 -14.52 -9.15
C THR A 94 -17.92 -15.80 -8.58
N ARG A 95 -18.75 -16.77 -8.19
CA ARG A 95 -18.29 -18.08 -7.73
C ARG A 95 -17.49 -18.80 -8.81
N ALA A 96 -18.04 -18.92 -10.02
CA ALA A 96 -17.38 -19.59 -11.14
C ALA A 96 -16.00 -18.98 -11.45
N LEU A 97 -15.88 -17.64 -11.43
CA LEU A 97 -14.61 -16.95 -11.61
C LEU A 97 -13.60 -17.29 -10.50
N ARG A 98 -14.04 -17.38 -9.25
CA ARG A 98 -13.17 -17.73 -8.11
C ARG A 98 -12.69 -19.18 -8.19
N GLU A 99 -13.57 -20.10 -8.57
CA GLU A 99 -13.23 -21.50 -8.75
C GLU A 99 -12.20 -21.69 -9.88
N ASP A 100 -12.35 -20.97 -10.99
CA ASP A 100 -11.41 -20.99 -12.12
C ASP A 100 -10.01 -20.49 -11.72
N VAL A 101 -9.92 -19.41 -10.94
CA VAL A 101 -8.65 -18.77 -10.60
C VAL A 101 -7.98 -19.39 -9.37
N PHE A 102 -8.74 -19.79 -8.36
CA PHE A 102 -8.21 -20.21 -7.05
C PHE A 102 -8.62 -21.62 -6.61
N GLY A 103 -9.54 -22.27 -7.33
CA GLY A 103 -10.13 -23.55 -6.95
C GLY A 103 -11.28 -23.43 -5.94
N ALA A 104 -12.03 -24.53 -5.80
CA ALA A 104 -13.26 -24.58 -5.01
C ALA A 104 -13.07 -24.20 -3.53
N GLU A 105 -12.05 -24.75 -2.88
CA GLU A 105 -11.80 -24.50 -1.45
C GLU A 105 -11.52 -23.01 -1.16
N ALA A 106 -10.77 -22.34 -2.04
CA ALA A 106 -10.50 -20.91 -1.89
C ALA A 106 -11.74 -20.08 -2.20
N ALA A 107 -12.56 -20.49 -3.18
CA ALA A 107 -13.83 -19.85 -3.48
C ALA A 107 -14.78 -19.87 -2.27
N ASP A 108 -14.92 -21.02 -1.59
CA ASP A 108 -15.76 -21.16 -0.40
C ASP A 108 -15.29 -20.22 0.74
N ARG A 109 -13.97 -20.12 0.98
CA ARG A 109 -13.43 -19.18 1.98
C ARG A 109 -13.70 -17.72 1.63
N LEU A 110 -13.60 -17.36 0.35
CA LEU A 110 -13.88 -16.01 -0.12
C LEU A 110 -15.36 -15.66 0.00
N GLU A 111 -16.27 -16.60 -0.28
CA GLU A 111 -17.70 -16.42 -0.06
C GLU A 111 -18.04 -16.24 1.42
N ALA A 112 -17.44 -17.04 2.31
CA ALA A 112 -17.61 -16.86 3.75
C ALA A 112 -17.14 -15.48 4.22
N LEU A 113 -16.02 -15.00 3.69
CA LEU A 113 -15.50 -13.66 3.97
C LEU A 113 -16.43 -12.55 3.44
N ASP A 114 -17.08 -12.75 2.31
CA ASP A 114 -18.06 -11.79 1.78
C ASP A 114 -19.29 -11.68 2.68
N VAL A 115 -19.78 -12.81 3.21
CA VAL A 115 -20.87 -12.83 4.20
C VAL A 115 -20.47 -12.06 5.45
N GLU A 116 -19.29 -12.36 6.03
CA GLU A 116 -18.78 -11.66 7.21
C GLU A 116 -18.67 -10.13 6.97
N ARG A 117 -18.18 -9.74 5.78
CA ARG A 117 -18.07 -8.33 5.38
C ARG A 117 -19.43 -7.65 5.25
N ALA A 118 -20.43 -8.34 4.69
CA ALA A 118 -21.78 -7.83 4.54
C ALA A 118 -22.45 -7.61 5.91
N GLU A 119 -22.39 -8.60 6.79
CA GLU A 119 -22.91 -8.51 8.15
C GLU A 119 -22.23 -7.39 8.95
N ARG A 120 -20.90 -7.28 8.84
CA ARG A 120 -20.17 -6.19 9.48
C ARG A 120 -20.60 -4.83 8.94
N LYS A 121 -20.75 -4.71 7.61
CA LYS A 121 -21.21 -3.46 7.00
C LYS A 121 -22.58 -3.07 7.54
N GLU A 122 -23.51 -4.01 7.63
CA GLU A 122 -24.84 -3.75 8.20
C GLU A 122 -24.78 -3.27 9.65
N ARG A 123 -23.98 -3.92 10.50
CA ARG A 123 -23.76 -3.47 11.89
C ARG A 123 -23.18 -2.06 11.94
N MET A 124 -22.21 -1.76 11.10
CA MET A 124 -21.59 -0.43 11.01
C MET A 124 -22.56 0.64 10.55
N ASP A 125 -23.32 0.37 9.49
CA ASP A 125 -24.31 1.31 8.95
C ASP A 125 -25.39 1.60 10.02
N THR A 126 -25.85 0.57 10.73
CA THR A 126 -26.80 0.71 11.84
C THR A 126 -26.23 1.55 12.98
N TYR A 127 -24.98 1.29 13.36
CA TYR A 127 -24.29 2.07 14.38
C TYR A 127 -24.18 3.54 13.99
N TRP A 128 -23.73 3.86 12.77
CA TRP A 128 -23.59 5.25 12.34
C TRP A 128 -24.92 5.99 12.26
N GLN A 129 -25.98 5.31 11.84
CA GLN A 129 -27.33 5.89 11.83
C GLN A 129 -27.75 6.29 13.26
N ARG A 130 -27.65 5.36 14.23
CA ARG A 130 -28.06 5.63 15.63
C ARG A 130 -27.12 6.59 16.35
N ALA A 131 -25.83 6.52 16.07
CA ALA A 131 -24.85 7.47 16.59
C ALA A 131 -25.19 8.89 16.13
N GLY A 132 -25.61 9.08 14.88
CA GLY A 132 -26.11 10.36 14.39
C GLY A 132 -27.34 10.86 15.16
N GLU A 133 -28.31 9.99 15.44
CA GLU A 133 -29.50 10.35 16.24
C GLU A 133 -29.11 10.82 17.65
N VAL A 134 -28.17 10.11 18.29
CA VAL A 134 -27.64 10.51 19.61
C VAL A 134 -26.84 11.80 19.51
N GLU A 135 -26.07 12.04 18.45
CA GLU A 135 -25.23 13.23 18.29
C GLU A 135 -26.05 14.51 18.07
N PHE A 136 -27.23 14.42 17.46
CA PHE A 136 -28.11 15.55 17.21
C PHE A 136 -29.24 15.72 18.24
N ASP A 137 -29.29 14.88 19.28
CA ASP A 137 -30.27 15.02 20.35
C ASP A 137 -29.89 16.20 21.27
N GLU A 138 -30.58 17.33 21.14
CA GLU A 138 -30.35 18.54 21.95
C GLU A 138 -30.78 18.39 23.42
N SER A 139 -31.50 17.32 23.77
CA SER A 139 -31.93 17.07 25.15
C SER A 139 -30.83 16.44 26.03
N LEU A 140 -29.78 15.90 25.41
CA LEU A 140 -28.66 15.26 26.10
C LEU A 140 -27.55 16.27 26.39
N SER A 141 -27.01 16.22 27.61
CA SER A 141 -25.72 16.84 27.90
C SER A 141 -24.57 16.10 27.20
N ASP A 142 -23.41 16.74 27.06
CA ASP A 142 -22.24 16.12 26.41
C ASP A 142 -21.80 14.82 27.10
N ALA A 143 -21.90 14.75 28.44
CA ALA A 143 -21.58 13.55 29.21
C ALA A 143 -22.58 12.41 28.96
N GLU A 144 -23.87 12.73 28.85
CA GLU A 144 -24.92 11.75 28.54
C GLU A 144 -24.82 11.27 27.09
N ARG A 145 -24.51 12.17 26.16
CA ARG A 145 -24.24 11.86 24.75
C ARG A 145 -23.07 10.88 24.62
N ALA A 146 -21.95 11.17 25.27
CA ALA A 146 -20.78 10.29 25.28
C ALA A 146 -21.10 8.91 25.89
N ALA A 147 -21.82 8.86 27.01
CA ALA A 147 -22.23 7.60 27.62
C ALA A 147 -23.15 6.78 26.69
N ARG A 148 -24.08 7.42 25.99
CA ARG A 148 -24.97 6.74 25.03
C ARG A 148 -24.25 6.24 23.79
N LEU A 149 -23.27 6.97 23.28
CA LEU A 149 -22.43 6.49 22.19
C LEU A 149 -21.60 5.27 22.63
N GLU A 150 -21.05 5.26 23.84
CA GLU A 150 -20.31 4.11 24.37
C GLU A 150 -21.20 2.87 24.53
N GLU A 151 -22.44 3.05 25.01
CA GLU A 151 -23.43 1.97 25.08
C GLU A 151 -23.77 1.43 23.68
N LEU A 152 -24.03 2.30 22.70
CA LEU A 152 -24.29 1.90 21.31
C LEU A 152 -23.13 1.12 20.69
N GLN A 153 -21.88 1.51 20.99
CA GLN A 153 -20.70 0.76 20.54
C GLN A 153 -20.70 -0.65 21.12
N LYS A 154 -20.94 -0.81 22.43
CA LYS A 154 -20.97 -2.12 23.10
C LYS A 154 -22.11 -3.02 22.62
N GLU A 155 -23.24 -2.43 22.24
CA GLU A 155 -24.41 -3.17 21.78
C GLU A 155 -24.27 -3.69 20.35
N LEU A 156 -23.72 -2.87 19.44
CA LEU A 156 -23.76 -3.15 18.00
C LEU A 156 -22.43 -3.62 17.43
N LEU A 157 -21.32 -3.33 18.11
CA LEU A 157 -20.00 -3.48 17.53
C LEU A 157 -19.18 -4.54 18.27
N THR A 158 -18.37 -5.26 17.51
CA THR A 158 -17.35 -6.13 18.09
C THR A 158 -16.11 -5.33 18.46
N GLU A 159 -15.25 -5.88 19.33
CA GLU A 159 -13.96 -5.27 19.64
C GLU A 159 -13.08 -5.04 18.41
N GLU A 160 -13.22 -5.90 17.39
CA GLU A 160 -12.47 -5.75 16.15
C GLU A 160 -13.01 -4.61 15.30
N ASP A 161 -14.34 -4.39 15.29
CA ASP A 161 -14.97 -3.26 14.62
C ASP A 161 -14.51 -1.94 15.24
N VAL A 162 -14.49 -1.86 16.58
CA VAL A 162 -13.96 -0.69 17.31
C VAL A 162 -12.50 -0.42 16.98
N ARG A 163 -11.64 -1.45 16.99
CA ARG A 163 -10.22 -1.30 16.60
C ARG A 163 -10.05 -0.80 15.17
N ARG A 164 -10.87 -1.27 14.23
CA ARG A 164 -10.83 -0.82 12.83
C ARG A 164 -11.28 0.63 12.67
N MET A 165 -12.32 1.05 13.38
CA MET A 165 -12.76 2.45 13.38
C MET A 165 -11.65 3.37 13.91
N ALA A 166 -11.07 3.03 15.06
CA ALA A 166 -9.96 3.78 15.64
C ALA A 166 -8.74 3.86 14.69
N ALA A 167 -8.41 2.75 14.02
CA ALA A 167 -7.33 2.74 13.02
C ALA A 167 -7.64 3.64 11.81
N ARG A 168 -8.91 3.69 11.36
CA ARG A 168 -9.34 4.58 10.28
C ARG A 168 -9.28 6.04 10.69
N GLU A 169 -9.74 6.39 11.88
CA GLU A 169 -9.65 7.75 12.42
C GLU A 169 -8.20 8.19 12.59
N ALA A 170 -7.32 7.30 13.05
CA ALA A 170 -5.88 7.57 13.14
C ALA A 170 -5.27 7.81 11.75
N ALA A 171 -5.62 7.00 10.75
CA ALA A 171 -5.15 7.21 9.37
C ALA A 171 -5.63 8.53 8.77
N GLU A 172 -6.90 8.90 8.99
CA GLU A 172 -7.45 10.17 8.53
C GLU A 172 -6.81 11.37 9.25
N ARG A 173 -6.48 11.21 10.54
CA ARG A 173 -5.73 12.22 11.29
C ARG A 173 -4.34 12.41 10.68
N LEU A 174 -3.63 11.33 10.39
CA LEU A 174 -2.30 11.36 9.78
C LEU A 174 -2.30 12.05 8.42
N ASP A 175 -3.32 11.82 7.59
CA ASP A 175 -3.47 12.45 6.27
C ASP A 175 -3.65 13.98 6.36
N LYS A 176 -4.19 14.47 7.48
CA LYS A 176 -4.40 15.90 7.75
C LYS A 176 -3.20 16.59 8.40
N LEU A 177 -2.19 15.84 8.87
CA LEU A 177 -1.00 16.43 9.47
C LEU A 177 -0.08 16.98 8.40
N THR A 178 0.35 18.23 8.58
CA THR A 178 1.41 18.81 7.76
C THR A 178 2.78 18.28 8.21
N PRO A 179 3.81 18.36 7.35
CA PRO A 179 5.18 18.06 7.76
C PRO A 179 5.66 18.86 8.98
N ALA A 180 5.09 20.05 9.22
CA ALA A 180 5.40 20.86 10.41
C ALA A 180 4.77 20.28 11.68
N ASP A 181 3.53 19.78 11.61
CA ASP A 181 2.85 19.13 12.73
C ASP A 181 3.57 17.83 13.13
N ILE A 182 4.02 17.06 12.14
CA ILE A 182 4.83 15.85 12.37
C ILE A 182 6.16 16.21 13.05
N ALA A 183 6.82 17.28 12.60
CA ALA A 183 8.08 17.73 13.19
C ALA A 183 7.93 18.24 14.64
N GLU A 184 6.81 18.90 14.94
CA GLU A 184 6.46 19.34 16.30
C GLU A 184 6.15 18.14 17.20
N GLN A 185 5.42 17.15 16.69
CA GLN A 185 5.05 15.96 17.44
C GLN A 185 6.27 15.08 17.78
N VAL A 186 7.19 14.90 16.81
CA VAL A 186 8.48 14.23 17.05
C VAL A 186 9.36 15.02 18.03
N ARG A 187 9.30 16.35 18.01
CA ARG A 187 10.03 17.19 18.98
C ARG A 187 9.43 17.03 20.39
N ALA A 188 8.11 17.02 20.52
CA ALA A 188 7.42 16.81 21.79
C ALA A 188 7.65 15.41 22.38
N GLU A 189 7.67 14.36 21.55
CA GLU A 189 8.02 12.99 22.00
C GLU A 189 9.48 12.89 22.45
N ARG A 190 10.42 13.54 21.73
CA ARG A 190 11.82 13.62 22.15
C ARG A 190 12.04 14.43 23.42
N GLU A 191 11.25 15.48 23.64
CA GLU A 191 11.31 16.28 24.87
C GLU A 191 10.65 15.56 26.06
N GLY A 192 9.74 14.61 25.80
CA GLY A 192 9.14 13.72 26.81
C GLY A 192 9.96 12.47 27.16
N GLU A 193 10.87 12.02 26.29
CA GLU A 193 11.66 10.77 26.47
C GLU A 193 13.14 10.98 26.87
N ILE A 194 13.63 12.21 27.06
CA ILE A 194 15.04 12.40 27.49
C ILE A 194 15.11 12.75 28.98
N GLU A 195 15.13 11.70 29.81
CA GLU A 195 16.09 11.62 30.91
C GLU A 195 16.95 10.36 30.70
N LEU A 196 17.65 10.31 29.57
CA LEU A 196 18.85 9.48 29.45
C LEU A 196 20.02 10.35 29.92
N ASP A 197 20.36 10.19 31.20
CA ASP A 197 21.57 10.74 31.81
C ASP A 197 22.81 10.17 31.10
N TRP A 198 23.30 10.92 30.12
CA TRP A 198 24.59 10.72 29.48
C TRP A 198 25.67 11.58 30.13
N SER A 199 25.70 11.70 31.46
CA SER A 199 26.85 12.27 32.17
C SER A 199 28.08 11.34 32.08
N THR A 200 28.73 11.44 30.93
CA THR A 200 30.17 11.39 30.64
C THR A 200 31.02 10.27 31.27
N PRO A 201 31.55 9.32 30.48
CA PRO A 201 32.69 8.52 30.90
C PRO A 201 34.01 9.25 30.59
N GLU A 202 34.32 10.34 31.27
CA GLU A 202 35.63 11.01 31.13
C GLU A 202 36.09 11.63 32.46
N GLN A 203 36.25 10.80 33.50
CA GLN A 203 37.16 11.11 34.62
C GLN A 203 37.54 9.88 35.46
N GLN A 204 37.78 8.75 34.81
CA GLN A 204 38.63 7.70 35.38
C GLN A 204 39.82 7.47 34.45
N GLY A 205 40.80 8.36 34.57
CA GLY A 205 42.19 7.96 34.39
C GLY A 205 42.53 6.93 35.47
N ALA A 206 42.04 5.70 35.30
CA ALA A 206 42.56 4.55 35.99
C ALA A 206 43.95 4.30 35.41
N ASN A 207 44.95 4.86 36.08
CA ASN A 207 46.20 4.20 36.44
C ASN A 207 46.44 2.88 35.71
N ILE A 208 46.81 2.95 34.43
CA ILE A 208 47.40 1.81 33.74
C ILE A 208 48.88 1.93 34.09
N GLY A 209 49.28 1.17 35.11
CA GLY A 209 50.68 0.92 35.40
C GLY A 209 51.31 0.29 34.16
N VAL A 210 51.95 1.11 33.34
CA VAL A 210 52.94 0.69 32.38
C VAL A 210 54.25 0.67 33.17
N GLU A 211 54.74 -0.52 33.49
CA GLU A 211 56.10 -0.71 33.97
C GLU A 211 57.08 -0.04 32.99
N GLU A 212 57.88 0.88 33.52
CA GLU A 212 59.04 1.40 32.80
C GLU A 212 60.03 0.26 32.53
N PRO A 213 60.58 0.15 31.31
CA PRO A 213 61.73 -0.70 31.07
C PRO A 213 62.96 -0.09 31.74
N GLY A 214 63.53 -0.80 32.71
CA GLY A 214 64.78 -0.43 33.35
C GLY A 214 65.92 -0.25 32.35
N GLU A 215 66.59 0.89 32.45
CA GLU A 215 67.93 1.14 31.92
C GLU A 215 68.99 0.27 32.61
N ALA A 216 70.11 0.09 31.88
CA ALA A 216 71.41 -0.46 32.28
C ALA A 216 71.45 -1.98 32.47
N GLY A 217 72.38 -2.74 31.91
CA GLY A 217 73.74 -2.43 31.48
C GLY A 217 74.58 -3.69 31.73
N SER A 218 75.25 -4.18 30.68
CA SER A 218 76.46 -5.03 30.68
C SER A 218 76.88 -5.77 31.97
N GLU A 219 76.93 -7.10 31.88
CA GLU A 219 78.15 -7.93 32.04
C GLU A 219 77.92 -9.36 31.51
#